data_AF-A0A8B9YWQ2-F1
#
_entry.id   AF-A0A8B9YWQ2-F1
#
_cell.length_a   1.000
_cell.length_b   1.000
_cell.length_c   1.000
_cell.angle_alpha   90.00
_cell.angle_beta   90.00
_cell.angle_gamma   90.00
#
_symmetry.space_group_name_H-M   'P 1'
#
loop_
_entity.id
_entity.type
_entity.pdbx_description
1 polymer ?
#
loop_
_entity_poly.entity_id
_entity_poly.type
_entity_poly.pdbx_seq_one_letter_code
_entity_poly.pdbx_strand_id
1 'polypeptide(L)'
;MNKASGGDGIPVELFQILKDDAVKVLHSIRQQIWKTQQWPQDWKRLVFIPIRKKGNAKEYSNYCTVALISHTSQVMLKILQVRLQQYVNHELPNVQASFRKGRGTRAQIANICSITKKGRDSQKNIYFCFTDYAKAFDCVDHNKLWKILKEVGIPDHLTCLLRNLYAGQEATVRTGHGTTDWFQIEKGVHQGCILSPCLFNLYAEYIMRNGGLDEAQARIKIARRNINNLRYADDTILMAESEELRSLLMKVKEESEKVGLKLNIQKTKIMASGPITSWQIDGETVADFIFLGFKITADGDCSHEIKRRLLGVLFLTPSDAYVRSFLYLLYTLIKLYYTHKK
;
A
#
# COMPACT_ATOMS: atom_id res chain seq x y z
N MET A 1 22.69 11.28 3.44
CA MET A 1 22.24 12.28 2.43
C MET A 1 22.94 11.92 1.15
N ASN A 2 22.18 11.64 0.09
CA ASN A 2 22.57 11.29 -1.29
C ASN A 2 21.27 10.82 -1.98
N LYS A 3 20.33 11.74 -2.25
CA LYS A 3 19.11 11.36 -2.99
C LYS A 3 19.42 11.44 -4.49
N ALA A 4 19.02 10.42 -5.24
CA ALA A 4 19.21 10.42 -6.69
C ALA A 4 18.35 11.52 -7.35
N SER A 5 18.94 12.27 -8.26
CA SER A 5 18.25 13.26 -9.08
C SER A 5 17.23 12.61 -10.02
N GLY A 6 16.18 13.35 -10.37
CA GLY A 6 15.20 12.94 -11.37
C GLY A 6 15.76 13.00 -12.79
N GLY A 7 14.86 12.90 -13.78
CA GLY A 7 15.21 13.04 -15.20
C GLY A 7 15.79 14.41 -15.58
N ASP A 8 15.58 15.44 -14.75
CA ASP A 8 16.12 16.79 -14.90
C ASP A 8 17.58 16.94 -14.44
N GLY A 9 18.14 15.93 -13.78
CA GLY A 9 19.53 15.94 -13.30
C GLY A 9 19.80 16.92 -12.15
N ILE A 10 18.78 17.60 -11.62
CA ILE A 10 18.96 18.62 -10.57
C ILE A 10 19.09 17.95 -9.20
N PRO A 11 20.25 18.03 -8.53
CA PRO A 11 20.46 17.44 -7.22
C PRO A 11 19.77 18.27 -6.12
N VAL A 12 19.41 17.62 -5.01
CA VAL A 12 18.72 18.30 -3.89
C VAL A 12 19.60 19.36 -3.22
N GLU A 13 20.91 19.16 -3.28
CA GLU A 13 21.97 20.01 -2.75
C GLU A 13 21.94 21.41 -3.39
N LEU A 14 21.51 21.51 -4.65
CA LEU A 14 21.39 22.81 -5.34
C LEU A 14 20.38 23.74 -4.65
N PHE A 15 19.29 23.19 -4.12
CA PHE A 15 18.29 23.98 -3.38
C PHE A 15 18.83 24.49 -2.04
N GLN A 16 19.78 23.78 -1.43
CA GLN A 16 20.42 24.20 -0.18
C GLN A 16 21.37 25.38 -0.40
N ILE A 17 21.97 25.45 -1.59
CA ILE A 17 22.87 26.55 -1.99
C ILE A 17 22.05 27.79 -2.34
N LEU A 18 21.03 27.63 -3.19
CA LEU A 18 20.23 28.74 -3.72
C LEU A 18 19.23 29.35 -2.72
N LYS A 19 18.88 28.61 -1.66
CA LYS A 19 18.01 29.07 -0.55
C LYS A 19 16.76 29.83 -1.04
N ASP A 20 16.64 31.12 -0.70
CA ASP A 20 15.44 31.93 -0.94
C ASP A 20 15.17 32.16 -2.43
N ASP A 21 16.20 32.20 -3.27
CA ASP A 21 16.01 32.42 -4.71
C ASP A 21 15.41 31.18 -5.38
N ALA A 22 15.80 29.99 -4.95
CA ALA A 22 15.13 28.76 -5.38
C ALA A 22 13.66 28.74 -4.95
N VAL A 23 13.34 29.23 -3.75
CA VAL A 23 11.96 29.31 -3.27
C VAL A 23 11.13 30.27 -4.12
N LYS A 24 11.66 31.45 -4.48
CA LYS A 24 10.96 32.42 -5.35
C LYS A 24 10.66 31.82 -6.73
N VAL A 25 11.64 31.17 -7.35
CA VAL A 25 11.48 30.54 -8.67
C VAL A 25 10.45 29.41 -8.61
N LEU A 26 10.58 28.50 -7.64
CA LEU A 26 9.62 27.41 -7.46
C LEU A 26 8.21 27.94 -7.16
N HIS A 27 8.09 29.01 -6.40
CA HIS A 27 6.81 29.67 -6.15
C HIS A 27 6.19 30.19 -7.45
N SER A 28 6.97 30.87 -8.29
CA SER A 28 6.51 31.40 -9.58
C SER A 28 6.00 30.28 -10.49
N ILE A 29 6.80 29.23 -10.68
CA ILE A 29 6.43 28.05 -11.48
C ILE A 29 5.16 27.42 -10.92
N ARG A 30 5.08 27.24 -9.60
CA ARG A 30 3.89 26.69 -8.94
C ARG A 30 2.63 27.50 -9.22
N GLN A 31 2.71 28.83 -9.12
CA GLN A 31 1.55 29.70 -9.38
C GLN A 31 1.10 29.60 -10.83
N GLN A 32 2.06 29.50 -11.76
CA GLN A 32 1.76 29.30 -13.16
C GLN A 32 1.06 27.96 -13.38
N ILE A 33 1.62 26.85 -12.89
CA ILE A 33 1.00 25.52 -12.98
C ILE A 33 -0.40 25.53 -12.37
N TRP A 34 -0.58 26.16 -11.20
CA TRP A 34 -1.87 26.23 -10.54
C TRP A 34 -2.91 26.97 -11.39
N LYS A 35 -2.54 28.09 -12.02
CA LYS A 35 -3.47 28.87 -12.86
C LYS A 35 -3.76 28.20 -14.20
N THR A 36 -2.72 27.74 -14.90
CA THR A 36 -2.84 27.21 -16.27
C THR A 36 -3.17 25.73 -16.33
N GLN A 37 -2.95 25.01 -15.22
CA GLN A 37 -3.02 23.55 -15.11
C GLN A 37 -2.04 22.82 -16.05
N GLN A 38 -1.02 23.52 -16.56
CA GLN A 38 -0.01 22.97 -17.45
C GLN A 38 1.28 22.68 -16.69
N TRP A 39 1.80 21.47 -16.84
CA TRP A 39 3.04 21.03 -16.20
C TRP A 39 4.23 21.20 -17.15
N PRO A 40 5.41 21.62 -16.65
CA PRO A 40 6.65 21.57 -17.42
C PRO A 40 6.90 20.15 -17.95
N GLN A 41 7.39 20.02 -19.18
CA GLN A 41 7.61 18.70 -19.79
C GLN A 41 8.63 17.87 -19.01
N ASP A 42 9.69 18.50 -18.50
CA ASP A 42 10.71 17.81 -17.69
C ASP A 42 10.15 17.24 -16.39
N TRP A 43 9.05 17.79 -15.87
CA TRP A 43 8.39 17.30 -14.65
C TRP A 43 7.48 16.09 -14.92
N LYS A 44 7.16 15.84 -16.19
CA LYS A 44 6.38 14.70 -16.68
C LYS A 44 7.27 13.52 -17.11
N ARG A 45 8.60 13.70 -17.13
CA ARG A 45 9.58 12.68 -17.47
C ARG A 45 10.04 11.90 -16.25
N LEU A 46 10.04 10.57 -16.36
CA LEU A 46 10.38 9.65 -15.28
C LEU A 46 11.58 8.77 -15.64
N VAL A 47 12.41 8.48 -14.66
CA VAL A 47 13.48 7.48 -14.80
C VAL A 47 13.18 6.30 -13.90
N PHE A 48 12.87 5.16 -14.49
CA PHE A 48 12.60 3.93 -13.78
C PHE A 48 13.89 3.19 -13.44
N ILE A 49 14.07 2.88 -12.16
CA ILE A 49 15.18 2.08 -11.65
C ILE A 49 14.64 0.74 -11.16
N PRO A 50 15.03 -0.39 -11.79
CA PRO A 50 14.66 -1.70 -11.30
C PRO A 50 15.48 -2.04 -10.04
N ILE A 51 14.78 -2.21 -8.92
CA ILE A 51 15.35 -2.64 -7.65
C ILE A 51 15.03 -4.11 -7.45
N ARG A 52 16.06 -4.91 -7.20
CA ARG A 52 15.90 -6.33 -6.95
C ARG A 52 15.22 -6.57 -5.59
N LYS A 53 14.14 -7.35 -5.59
CA LYS A 53 13.52 -7.93 -4.39
C LYS A 53 14.34 -9.15 -3.92
N LYS A 54 14.15 -9.56 -2.66
CA LYS A 54 14.76 -10.79 -2.14
C LYS A 54 14.25 -12.00 -2.95
N GLY A 55 15.14 -12.84 -3.47
CA GLY A 55 14.78 -14.00 -4.30
C GLY A 55 15.76 -14.28 -5.44
N ASN A 56 15.41 -15.24 -6.31
CA ASN A 56 16.24 -15.67 -7.43
C ASN A 56 16.34 -14.56 -8.50
N ALA A 57 17.56 -14.21 -8.92
CA ALA A 57 17.84 -13.03 -9.75
C ALA A 57 17.29 -13.11 -11.18
N LYS A 58 16.95 -14.33 -11.65
CA LYS A 58 16.62 -14.61 -13.05
C LYS A 58 15.14 -14.36 -13.39
N GLU A 59 14.27 -14.18 -12.39
CA GLU A 59 12.85 -13.95 -12.63
C GLU A 59 12.50 -12.46 -12.62
N TYR A 60 11.84 -11.99 -13.68
CA TYR A 60 11.41 -10.59 -13.82
C TYR A 60 10.45 -10.15 -12.70
N SER A 61 9.64 -11.07 -12.15
CA SER A 61 8.74 -10.83 -11.00
C SER A 61 9.47 -10.41 -9.72
N ASN A 62 10.77 -10.69 -9.63
CA ASN A 62 11.62 -10.35 -8.48
C ASN A 62 12.24 -8.94 -8.59
N TYR A 63 11.80 -8.11 -9.53
CA TYR A 63 12.18 -6.69 -9.59
C TYR A 63 11.00 -5.80 -9.21
N CYS A 64 11.31 -4.69 -8.54
CA CYS A 64 10.39 -3.61 -8.21
C CYS A 64 10.89 -2.35 -8.90
N THR A 65 10.07 -1.72 -9.71
CA THR A 65 10.50 -0.53 -10.46
C THR A 65 10.18 0.73 -9.65
N VAL A 66 11.21 1.50 -9.30
CA VAL A 66 11.02 2.79 -8.61
C VAL A 66 11.20 3.92 -9.61
N ALA A 67 10.24 4.84 -9.65
CA ALA A 67 10.30 6.05 -10.45
C ALA A 67 11.12 7.13 -9.72
N LEU A 68 12.19 7.58 -10.37
CA LEU A 68 12.86 8.82 -10.03
C LEU A 68 12.13 9.98 -10.72
N ILE A 69 11.63 10.88 -9.88
CA ILE A 69 10.88 12.07 -10.28
C ILE A 69 11.74 13.28 -9.95
N SER A 70 11.68 14.32 -10.78
CA SER A 70 12.30 15.62 -10.50
C SER A 70 11.99 16.07 -9.06
N HIS A 71 13.03 16.55 -8.36
CA HIS A 71 12.86 17.09 -7.01
C HIS A 71 11.91 18.30 -6.98
N THR A 72 11.96 19.14 -8.02
CA THR A 72 11.06 20.29 -8.14
C THR A 72 9.61 19.87 -8.33
N SER A 73 9.37 18.85 -9.17
CA SER A 73 8.06 18.22 -9.32
C SER A 73 7.56 17.63 -7.99
N GLN A 74 8.41 16.91 -7.26
CA GLN A 74 8.08 16.34 -5.93
C GLN A 74 7.62 17.40 -4.91
N VAL A 75 8.14 18.63 -4.96
CA VAL A 75 7.67 19.73 -4.10
C VAL A 75 6.22 20.09 -4.43
N MET A 76 5.87 20.23 -5.71
CA MET A 76 4.50 20.50 -6.12
C MET A 76 3.57 19.32 -5.79
N LEU A 77 4.02 18.08 -6.02
CA LEU A 77 3.28 16.88 -5.67
C LEU A 77 3.02 16.77 -4.16
N LYS A 78 3.96 17.22 -3.31
CA LYS A 78 3.76 17.29 -1.87
C LYS A 78 2.63 18.25 -1.49
N ILE A 79 2.54 19.40 -2.15
CA ILE A 79 1.47 20.38 -1.92
C ILE A 79 0.11 19.79 -2.31
N LEU A 80 0.03 19.15 -3.48
CA LEU A 80 -1.18 18.45 -3.92
C LEU A 80 -1.55 17.32 -2.97
N GLN A 81 -0.57 16.55 -2.50
CA GLN A 81 -0.77 15.47 -1.53
C GLN A 81 -1.42 15.99 -0.23
N VAL A 82 -0.91 17.10 0.32
CA VAL A 82 -1.48 17.71 1.53
C VAL A 82 -2.93 18.15 1.30
N ARG A 83 -3.24 18.73 0.14
CA ARG A 83 -4.60 19.14 -0.23
C ARG A 83 -5.54 17.96 -0.44
N LEU A 84 -5.04 16.84 -0.96
CA LEU A 84 -5.82 15.61 -1.15
C LEU A 84 -6.02 14.85 0.17
N GLN A 85 -5.10 15.01 1.12
CA GLN A 85 -5.12 14.28 2.37
C GLN A 85 -6.41 14.49 3.18
N GLN A 86 -7.05 15.66 3.09
CA GLN A 86 -8.33 15.91 3.76
C GLN A 86 -9.44 15.00 3.23
N TYR A 87 -9.53 14.83 1.90
CA TYR A 87 -10.49 13.93 1.25
C TYR A 87 -10.16 12.47 1.56
N VAL A 88 -8.88 12.09 1.45
CA VAL A 88 -8.41 10.74 1.80
C VAL A 88 -8.74 10.40 3.25
N ASN A 89 -8.57 11.33 4.19
CA ASN A 89 -8.86 11.07 5.59
C ASN A 89 -10.35 10.93 5.88
N HIS A 90 -11.19 11.65 5.14
CA HIS A 90 -12.66 11.57 5.21
C HIS A 90 -13.17 10.25 4.64
N GLU A 91 -12.71 9.89 3.43
CA GLU A 91 -13.20 8.71 2.72
C GLU A 91 -12.65 7.39 3.27
N LEU A 92 -11.41 7.35 3.75
CA LEU A 92 -10.80 6.08 4.14
C LEU A 92 -11.30 5.58 5.49
N PRO A 93 -11.94 4.39 5.54
CA PRO A 93 -12.45 3.82 6.76
C PRO A 93 -11.32 3.36 7.67
N ASN A 94 -11.67 3.02 8.91
CA ASN A 94 -10.66 2.74 9.92
C ASN A 94 -9.82 1.47 9.63
N VAL A 95 -10.36 0.57 8.82
CA VAL A 95 -9.74 -0.69 8.42
C VAL A 95 -8.58 -0.52 7.43
N GLN A 96 -8.49 0.61 6.73
CA GLN A 96 -7.35 0.97 5.89
C GLN A 96 -6.32 1.78 6.70
N ALA A 97 -5.15 1.18 6.94
CA ALA A 97 -4.10 1.78 7.78
C ALA A 97 -2.95 2.41 6.99
N SER A 98 -2.85 2.13 5.69
CA SER A 98 -1.66 2.54 4.92
C SER A 98 -1.61 4.04 4.65
N PHE A 99 -0.40 4.61 4.79
CA PHE A 99 -0.11 6.04 4.57
C PHE A 99 -0.99 7.02 5.38
N ARG A 100 -1.43 6.60 6.57
CA ARG A 100 -2.23 7.44 7.48
C ARG A 100 -1.44 7.79 8.74
N LYS A 101 -1.58 9.04 9.18
CA LYS A 101 -0.92 9.52 10.41
C LYS A 101 -1.42 8.69 11.61
N GLY A 102 -0.47 8.18 12.41
CA GLY A 102 -0.77 7.39 13.60
C GLY A 102 -1.23 5.95 13.32
N ARG A 103 -1.21 5.48 12.07
CA ARG A 103 -1.57 4.11 11.69
C ARG A 103 -0.38 3.46 11.00
N GLY A 104 0.05 2.34 11.56
CA GLY A 104 1.17 1.58 11.03
C GLY A 104 0.87 0.08 11.01
N THR A 105 1.80 -0.67 10.45
CA THR A 105 1.75 -2.15 10.38
C THR A 105 1.50 -2.77 11.76
N ARG A 106 2.08 -2.19 12.82
CA ARG A 106 1.89 -2.61 14.22
C ARG A 106 0.44 -2.67 14.66
N ALA A 107 -0.34 -1.65 14.31
CA ALA A 107 -1.75 -1.58 14.69
C ALA A 107 -2.55 -2.68 13.96
N GLN A 108 -2.24 -2.92 12.68
CA GLN A 108 -2.90 -4.00 11.93
C GLN A 108 -2.53 -5.38 12.44
N ILE A 109 -1.26 -5.60 12.80
CA ILE A 109 -0.80 -6.84 13.43
C ILE A 109 -1.51 -7.06 14.77
N ALA A 110 -1.61 -6.01 15.62
CA ALA A 110 -2.34 -6.12 16.88
C ALA A 110 -3.83 -6.41 16.68
N ASN A 111 -4.45 -5.80 15.65
CA ASN A 111 -5.84 -6.07 15.29
C ASN A 111 -6.03 -7.55 14.95
N ILE A 112 -5.27 -8.09 13.99
CA ILE A 112 -5.42 -9.50 13.57
C ILE A 112 -5.16 -10.47 14.72
N CYS A 113 -4.13 -10.28 15.55
CA CYS A 113 -3.91 -11.12 16.72
C CYS A 113 -5.12 -11.08 17.68
N SER A 114 -5.71 -9.90 17.88
CA SER A 114 -6.91 -9.75 18.71
C SER A 114 -8.14 -10.43 18.09
N ILE A 115 -8.28 -10.39 16.76
CA ILE A 115 -9.35 -11.08 16.01
C ILE A 115 -9.22 -12.59 16.21
N THR A 116 -8.05 -13.15 15.91
CA THR A 116 -7.78 -14.60 16.04
C THR A 116 -8.01 -15.08 17.46
N LYS A 117 -7.50 -14.34 18.46
CA LYS A 117 -7.70 -14.67 19.87
C LYS A 117 -9.18 -14.64 20.24
N LYS A 118 -9.92 -13.61 19.83
CA LYS A 118 -11.35 -13.52 20.13
C LYS A 118 -12.14 -14.68 19.52
N GLY A 119 -11.80 -15.09 18.29
CA GLY A 119 -12.40 -16.27 17.66
C GLY A 119 -12.24 -17.50 18.55
N ARG A 120 -11.02 -17.77 19.01
CA ARG A 120 -10.71 -18.85 19.95
C ARG A 120 -11.49 -18.71 21.26
N ASP A 121 -11.42 -17.56 21.93
CA ASP A 121 -12.07 -17.33 23.22
C ASP A 121 -13.61 -17.49 23.13
N SER A 122 -14.18 -17.22 21.95
CA SER A 122 -15.61 -17.38 21.67
C SER A 122 -15.97 -18.74 21.03
N GLN A 123 -15.00 -19.66 20.89
CA GLN A 123 -15.15 -20.95 20.19
C GLN A 123 -15.76 -20.84 18.79
N LYS A 124 -15.40 -19.77 18.07
CA LYS A 124 -15.83 -19.52 16.70
C LYS A 124 -14.67 -19.71 15.73
N ASN A 125 -14.97 -20.36 14.61
CA ASN A 125 -14.04 -20.44 13.50
C ASN A 125 -13.97 -19.09 12.78
N ILE A 126 -12.77 -18.60 12.56
CA ILE A 126 -12.50 -17.43 11.74
C ILE A 126 -11.66 -17.87 10.56
N TYR A 127 -12.12 -17.47 9.38
CA TYR A 127 -11.47 -17.71 8.11
C TYR A 127 -10.87 -16.41 7.62
N PHE A 128 -9.61 -16.47 7.20
CA PHE A 128 -8.81 -15.37 6.70
C PHE A 128 -8.44 -15.64 5.25
N CYS A 129 -8.71 -14.69 4.35
CA CYS A 129 -8.21 -14.70 2.98
C CYS A 129 -7.24 -13.53 2.82
N PHE A 130 -5.96 -13.83 2.69
CA PHE A 130 -4.91 -12.88 2.38
C PHE A 130 -4.85 -12.69 0.87
N THR A 131 -5.07 -11.47 0.41
CA THR A 131 -5.13 -11.11 -1.01
C THR A 131 -4.06 -10.06 -1.35
N ASP A 132 -3.51 -10.18 -2.56
CA ASP A 132 -2.49 -9.30 -3.15
C ASP A 132 -2.90 -9.03 -4.60
N TYR A 133 -2.71 -7.81 -5.08
CA TYR A 133 -2.95 -7.48 -6.49
C TYR A 133 -1.70 -7.70 -7.33
N ALA A 134 -1.87 -8.29 -8.52
CA ALA A 134 -0.79 -8.42 -9.48
C ALA A 134 -0.37 -7.02 -9.99
N LYS A 135 0.80 -6.56 -9.52
CA LYS A 135 1.39 -5.24 -9.88
C LYS A 135 0.41 -4.08 -9.65
N ALA A 136 -0.15 -4.00 -8.44
CA ALA A 136 -1.24 -3.08 -8.10
C ALA A 136 -1.03 -1.64 -8.59
N PHE A 137 0.15 -1.07 -8.30
CA PHE A 137 0.49 0.30 -8.67
C PHE A 137 0.60 0.47 -10.20
N ASP A 138 1.17 -0.51 -10.91
CA ASP A 138 1.39 -0.43 -12.36
C ASP A 138 0.11 -0.65 -13.17
N CYS A 139 -0.94 -1.19 -12.54
CA CYS A 139 -2.19 -1.57 -13.22
C CYS A 139 -3.33 -0.55 -13.04
N VAL A 140 -3.12 0.55 -12.30
CA VAL A 140 -4.15 1.60 -12.12
C VAL A 140 -4.50 2.24 -13.45
N ASP A 141 -5.75 2.13 -13.89
CA ASP A 141 -6.24 2.79 -15.10
C ASP A 141 -6.48 4.28 -14.83
N HIS A 142 -5.83 5.16 -15.60
CA HIS A 142 -5.94 6.61 -15.40
C HIS A 142 -7.35 7.13 -15.65
N ASN A 143 -8.04 6.64 -16.69
CA ASN A 143 -9.39 7.08 -17.03
C ASN A 143 -10.39 6.71 -15.92
N LYS A 144 -10.24 5.51 -15.35
CA LYS A 144 -11.03 5.07 -14.19
C LYS A 144 -10.66 5.88 -12.96
N LEU A 145 -9.38 6.12 -12.71
CA LEU A 145 -8.92 6.94 -11.58
C LEU A 145 -9.56 8.33 -11.61
N TRP A 146 -9.57 9.03 -12.74
CA TRP A 146 -10.18 10.37 -12.83
C TRP A 146 -11.69 10.36 -12.56
N LYS A 147 -12.40 9.32 -12.98
CA LYS A 147 -13.84 9.15 -12.66
C LYS A 147 -14.04 8.93 -11.16
N ILE A 148 -13.25 8.04 -10.56
CA ILE A 148 -13.29 7.78 -9.11
C ILE A 148 -13.02 9.04 -8.30
N LEU A 149 -12.01 9.84 -8.67
CA LEU A 149 -11.72 11.08 -7.95
C LEU A 149 -12.89 12.07 -8.00
N LYS A 150 -13.61 12.13 -9.13
CA LYS A 150 -14.81 12.96 -9.26
C LYS A 150 -15.97 12.45 -8.41
N GLU A 151 -16.21 11.14 -8.41
CA GLU A 151 -17.27 10.51 -7.59
C GLU A 151 -17.03 10.68 -6.09
N VAL A 152 -15.76 10.65 -5.67
CA VAL A 152 -15.33 10.98 -4.29
C VAL A 152 -15.59 12.46 -3.94
N GLY A 153 -15.82 13.33 -4.92
CA GLY A 153 -16.04 14.76 -4.70
C GLY A 153 -14.76 15.58 -4.63
N ILE A 154 -13.64 15.09 -5.19
CA ILE A 154 -12.42 15.91 -5.32
C ILE A 154 -12.68 17.04 -6.32
N PRO A 155 -12.35 18.31 -5.98
CA PRO A 155 -12.60 19.45 -6.86
C PRO A 155 -12.02 19.25 -8.25
N ASP A 156 -12.79 19.62 -9.27
CA ASP A 156 -12.39 19.47 -10.68
C ASP A 156 -11.03 20.11 -10.99
N HIS A 157 -10.70 21.23 -10.34
CA HIS A 157 -9.41 21.87 -10.49
C HIS A 157 -8.24 20.97 -10.08
N LEU A 158 -8.35 20.27 -8.94
CA LEU A 158 -7.33 19.31 -8.49
C LEU A 158 -7.28 18.11 -9.42
N THR A 159 -8.44 17.57 -9.81
CA THR A 159 -8.53 16.44 -10.74
C THR A 159 -7.92 16.77 -12.09
N CYS A 160 -8.11 17.99 -12.62
CA CYS A 160 -7.51 18.43 -13.87
C CYS A 160 -5.99 18.59 -13.76
N LEU A 161 -5.48 19.14 -12.64
CA LEU A 161 -4.04 19.20 -12.38
C LEU A 161 -3.40 17.81 -12.41
N LEU A 162 -4.03 16.82 -11.78
CA LEU A 162 -3.56 15.44 -11.79
C LEU A 162 -3.64 14.82 -13.17
N ARG A 163 -4.77 14.96 -13.86
CA ARG A 163 -4.95 14.44 -15.22
C ARG A 163 -3.88 15.00 -16.17
N ASN A 164 -3.61 16.29 -16.11
CA ASN A 164 -2.61 16.94 -16.97
C ASN A 164 -1.17 16.60 -16.58
N LEU A 165 -0.91 16.18 -15.34
CA LEU A 165 0.38 15.64 -14.93
C LEU A 165 0.64 14.28 -15.57
N TYR A 166 -0.37 13.40 -15.58
CA TYR A 166 -0.28 12.04 -16.10
C TYR A 166 -0.41 11.97 -17.63
N ALA A 167 -1.04 12.97 -18.25
CA ALA A 167 -1.17 13.05 -19.70
C ALA A 167 0.20 13.27 -20.38
N GLY A 168 0.55 12.37 -21.32
CA GLY A 168 1.78 12.44 -22.10
C GLY A 168 3.05 12.27 -21.26
N GLN A 169 2.97 11.49 -20.17
CA GLN A 169 4.15 11.14 -19.40
C GLN A 169 5.03 10.17 -20.16
N GLU A 170 6.32 10.46 -20.11
CA GLU A 170 7.37 9.64 -20.72
C GLU A 170 8.23 9.02 -19.62
N ALA A 171 8.63 7.78 -19.82
CA ALA A 171 9.59 7.11 -18.97
C ALA A 171 10.72 6.48 -19.77
N THR A 172 11.86 6.31 -19.10
CA THR A 172 12.96 5.45 -19.55
C THR A 172 13.38 4.54 -18.40
N VAL A 173 13.90 3.34 -18.71
CA VAL A 173 14.45 2.42 -17.72
C VAL A 173 15.96 2.54 -17.70
N ARG A 174 16.53 2.84 -16.54
CA ARG A 174 17.98 2.91 -16.33
C ARG A 174 18.45 1.71 -15.51
N THR A 175 19.39 0.97 -16.07
CA THR A 175 20.01 -0.22 -15.48
C THR A 175 21.52 -0.02 -15.37
N GLY A 176 22.22 -0.97 -14.72
CA GLY A 176 23.69 -0.97 -14.71
C GLY A 176 24.34 -1.18 -16.09
N HIS A 177 23.56 -1.61 -17.09
CA HIS A 177 24.04 -1.88 -18.44
C HIS A 177 23.70 -0.78 -19.45
N GLY A 178 22.97 0.26 -19.03
CA GLY A 178 22.54 1.34 -19.92
C GLY A 178 21.14 1.86 -19.60
N THR A 179 20.72 2.84 -20.40
CA THR A 179 19.40 3.47 -20.34
C THR A 179 18.65 3.15 -21.62
N THR A 180 17.37 2.77 -21.51
CA THR A 180 16.52 2.47 -22.68
C THR A 180 16.05 3.74 -23.38
N ASP A 181 15.48 3.59 -24.57
CA ASP A 181 14.72 4.66 -25.20
C ASP A 181 13.52 5.10 -24.32
N TRP A 182 13.04 6.31 -24.59
CA TRP A 182 11.85 6.85 -23.96
C TRP A 182 10.59 6.17 -24.50
N PHE A 183 9.65 5.88 -23.61
CA PHE A 183 8.34 5.32 -23.95
C PHE A 183 7.23 6.04 -23.17
N GLN A 184 6.02 6.02 -23.72
CA GLN A 184 4.83 6.63 -23.11
C GLN A 184 4.27 5.75 -21.99
N ILE A 185 3.77 6.40 -20.94
CA ILE A 185 3.11 5.72 -19.82
C ILE A 185 1.60 5.82 -19.98
N GLU A 186 0.96 4.66 -20.16
CA GLU A 186 -0.49 4.60 -20.38
C GLU A 186 -1.29 4.27 -19.13
N LYS A 187 -0.65 3.65 -18.13
CA LYS A 187 -1.30 3.19 -16.89
C LYS A 187 -0.34 3.19 -15.72
N GLY A 188 -0.93 3.11 -14.54
CA GLY A 188 -0.27 2.96 -13.27
C GLY A 188 0.03 4.28 -12.57
N VAL A 189 0.19 4.18 -11.26
CA VAL A 189 0.69 5.24 -10.38
C VAL A 189 2.11 4.89 -9.96
N HIS A 190 2.99 5.90 -9.96
CA HIS A 190 4.43 5.67 -9.88
C HIS A 190 4.89 5.30 -8.47
N GLN A 191 5.55 4.15 -8.31
CA GLN A 191 6.24 3.83 -7.06
C GLN A 191 7.40 4.80 -6.84
N GLY A 192 7.49 5.40 -5.64
CA GLY A 192 8.46 6.48 -5.34
C GLY A 192 7.89 7.90 -5.51
N CYS A 193 6.72 8.04 -6.12
CA CYS A 193 5.97 9.30 -6.06
C CYS A 193 5.28 9.45 -4.70
N ILE A 194 5.35 10.66 -4.13
CA ILE A 194 4.69 10.96 -2.85
C ILE A 194 3.15 10.93 -2.92
N LEU A 195 2.59 11.14 -4.12
CA LEU A 195 1.16 11.20 -4.35
C LEU A 195 0.53 9.84 -4.61
N SER A 196 1.26 8.93 -5.28
CA SER A 196 0.74 7.63 -5.73
C SER A 196 0.04 6.83 -4.63
N PRO A 197 0.56 6.76 -3.38
CA PRO A 197 -0.14 6.02 -2.34
C PRO A 197 -1.51 6.59 -1.97
N CYS A 198 -1.68 7.92 -2.03
CA CYS A 198 -2.98 8.56 -1.77
C CYS A 198 -3.98 8.21 -2.87
N LEU A 199 -3.54 8.26 -4.14
CA LEU A 199 -4.37 7.92 -5.29
C LEU A 199 -4.77 6.44 -5.27
N PHE A 200 -3.81 5.55 -5.00
CA PHE A 200 -4.08 4.12 -4.91
C PHE A 200 -5.04 3.80 -3.77
N ASN A 201 -4.89 4.44 -2.60
CA ASN A 201 -5.81 4.23 -1.49
C ASN A 201 -7.26 4.60 -1.84
N LEU A 202 -7.49 5.72 -2.54
CA LEU A 202 -8.83 6.12 -3.00
C LEU A 202 -9.37 5.12 -4.02
N TYR A 203 -8.52 4.67 -4.93
CA TYR A 203 -8.86 3.66 -5.93
C TYR A 203 -9.27 2.32 -5.30
N ALA A 204 -8.49 1.86 -4.32
CA ALA A 204 -8.77 0.64 -3.58
C ALA A 204 -10.02 0.79 -2.69
N GLU A 205 -10.26 1.97 -2.14
CA GLU A 205 -11.47 2.23 -1.35
C GLU A 205 -12.74 2.16 -2.22
N TYR A 206 -12.70 2.71 -3.42
CA TYR A 206 -13.80 2.60 -4.38
C TYR A 206 -14.19 1.13 -4.65
N ILE A 207 -13.20 0.26 -4.88
CA ILE A 207 -13.43 -1.18 -5.07
C ILE A 207 -14.10 -1.81 -3.85
N MET A 208 -13.60 -1.50 -2.64
CA MET A 208 -14.12 -2.10 -1.41
C MET A 208 -15.53 -1.61 -1.08
N ARG A 209 -15.83 -0.34 -1.36
CA ARG A 209 -17.16 0.25 -1.19
C ARG A 209 -18.17 -0.39 -2.14
N ASN A 210 -17.83 -0.49 -3.43
CA ASN A 210 -18.71 -1.11 -4.42
C ASN A 210 -18.84 -2.62 -4.25
N GLY A 211 -17.83 -3.27 -3.66
CA GLY A 211 -17.91 -4.67 -3.24
C GLY A 211 -18.91 -4.90 -2.09
N GLY A 212 -19.49 -3.83 -1.52
CA GLY A 212 -20.49 -3.90 -0.46
C GLY A 212 -19.93 -4.43 0.86
N LEU A 213 -18.63 -4.21 1.14
CA LEU A 213 -17.98 -4.75 2.33
C LEU A 213 -18.59 -4.20 3.62
N ASP A 214 -19.03 -2.94 3.65
CA ASP A 214 -19.65 -2.35 4.83
C ASP A 214 -21.05 -2.94 5.10
N GLU A 215 -21.77 -3.31 4.05
CA GLU A 215 -23.12 -3.87 4.10
C GLU A 215 -23.16 -5.39 4.22
N ALA A 216 -22.01 -6.06 4.02
CA ALA A 216 -21.93 -7.51 4.04
C ALA A 216 -22.37 -8.10 5.40
N GLN A 217 -23.07 -9.24 5.33
CA GLN A 217 -23.50 -10.01 6.49
C GLN A 217 -22.31 -10.64 7.24
N ALA A 218 -21.25 -10.97 6.51
CA ALA A 218 -19.97 -11.45 7.02
C ALA A 218 -19.34 -10.41 7.96
N ARG A 219 -19.50 -10.59 9.28
CA ARG A 219 -19.12 -9.59 10.28
C ARG A 219 -18.52 -10.25 11.52
N ILE A 220 -17.24 -10.01 11.77
CA ILE A 220 -16.62 -10.35 13.06
C ILE A 220 -16.84 -9.17 14.00
N LYS A 221 -17.63 -9.39 15.06
CA LYS A 221 -17.88 -8.35 16.07
C LYS A 221 -16.67 -8.23 16.99
N ILE A 222 -16.00 -7.08 17.04
CA ILE A 222 -14.91 -6.78 17.99
C ILE A 222 -15.18 -5.43 18.65
N ALA A 223 -15.24 -5.40 19.99
CA ALA A 223 -15.45 -4.18 20.78
C ALA A 223 -16.54 -3.24 20.19
N ARG A 224 -17.71 -3.81 19.86
CA ARG A 224 -18.89 -3.16 19.25
C ARG A 224 -18.75 -2.71 17.78
N ARG A 225 -17.67 -3.05 17.10
CA ARG A 225 -17.49 -2.82 15.66
C ARG A 225 -17.59 -4.11 14.88
N ASN A 226 -18.13 -4.04 13.67
CA ASN A 226 -18.09 -5.13 12.71
C ASN A 226 -16.84 -4.98 11.85
N ILE A 227 -16.03 -6.03 11.78
CA ILE A 227 -14.81 -6.05 10.98
C ILE A 227 -14.86 -7.30 10.10
N ASN A 228 -14.64 -7.11 8.81
CA ASN A 228 -14.50 -8.19 7.83
C ASN A 228 -13.31 -8.00 6.90
N ASN A 229 -12.57 -6.90 7.07
CA ASN A 229 -11.34 -6.67 6.34
C ASN A 229 -10.33 -5.87 7.17
N LEU A 230 -9.05 -6.12 6.92
CA LEU A 230 -7.93 -5.28 7.35
C LEU A 230 -7.06 -5.01 6.13
N ARG A 231 -6.68 -3.75 5.93
CA ARG A 231 -5.99 -3.32 4.71
C ARG A 231 -4.73 -2.53 5.02
N TYR A 232 -3.70 -2.77 4.22
CA TYR A 232 -2.48 -1.98 4.22
C TYR A 232 -1.94 -1.87 2.79
N ALA A 233 -2.27 -0.76 2.11
CA ALA A 233 -1.98 -0.56 0.70
C ALA A 233 -2.70 -1.63 -0.12
N ASP A 234 -1.96 -2.41 -0.91
CA ASP A 234 -2.46 -3.53 -1.71
C ASP A 234 -2.67 -4.81 -0.89
N ASP A 235 -1.96 -4.99 0.22
CA ASP A 235 -2.18 -6.11 1.14
C ASP A 235 -3.56 -6.00 1.81
N THR A 236 -4.46 -6.94 1.49
CA THR A 236 -5.81 -6.98 2.04
C THR A 236 -6.11 -8.34 2.66
N ILE A 237 -6.60 -8.34 3.90
CA ILE A 237 -7.12 -9.52 4.57
C ILE A 237 -8.64 -9.40 4.57
N LEU A 238 -9.34 -10.36 3.96
CA LEU A 238 -10.77 -10.54 4.12
C LEU A 238 -11.03 -11.60 5.19
N MET A 239 -12.08 -11.43 5.97
CA MET A 239 -12.38 -12.29 7.11
C MET A 239 -13.87 -12.52 7.28
N ALA A 240 -14.25 -13.75 7.61
CA ALA A 240 -15.62 -14.13 7.97
C ALA A 240 -15.62 -15.29 8.98
N GLU A 241 -16.79 -15.53 9.59
CA GLU A 241 -17.02 -16.67 10.49
C GLU A 241 -17.57 -17.90 9.73
N SER A 242 -17.86 -17.78 8.43
CA SER A 242 -18.48 -18.82 7.59
C SER A 242 -18.14 -18.63 6.08
N GLU A 243 -18.83 -19.36 5.22
CA GLU A 243 -18.65 -19.39 3.76
C GLU A 243 -18.82 -18.03 3.07
N GLU A 244 -19.38 -17.03 3.74
CA GLU A 244 -19.52 -15.68 3.21
C GLU A 244 -18.17 -15.04 2.86
N LEU A 245 -17.05 -15.55 3.39
CA LEU A 245 -15.70 -15.17 2.95
C LEU A 245 -15.54 -15.33 1.43
N ARG A 246 -16.09 -16.40 0.85
CA ARG A 246 -16.06 -16.65 -0.59
C ARG A 246 -16.87 -15.58 -1.33
N SER A 247 -18.06 -15.26 -0.83
CA SER A 247 -18.91 -14.20 -1.41
C SER A 247 -18.19 -12.85 -1.39
N LEU A 248 -17.55 -12.50 -0.27
CA LEU A 248 -16.74 -11.28 -0.14
C LEU A 248 -15.60 -11.26 -1.16
N LEU A 249 -14.82 -12.35 -1.26
CA LEU A 249 -13.69 -12.43 -2.18
C LEU A 249 -14.15 -12.28 -3.63
N MET A 250 -15.25 -12.93 -4.02
CA MET A 250 -15.79 -12.83 -5.38
C MET A 250 -16.25 -11.42 -5.72
N LYS A 251 -16.96 -10.75 -4.81
CA LYS A 251 -17.37 -9.34 -5.01
C LYS A 251 -16.16 -8.43 -5.17
N VAL A 252 -15.14 -8.57 -4.32
CA VAL A 252 -13.90 -7.79 -4.44
C VAL A 252 -13.20 -8.09 -5.77
N LYS A 253 -13.12 -9.36 -6.18
CA LYS A 253 -12.52 -9.77 -7.46
C LYS A 253 -13.23 -9.13 -8.64
N GLU A 254 -14.56 -9.24 -8.71
CA GLU A 254 -15.38 -8.67 -9.78
C GLU A 254 -15.25 -7.14 -9.86
N GLU A 255 -15.36 -6.44 -8.72
CA GLU A 255 -15.21 -4.98 -8.70
C GLU A 255 -13.80 -4.52 -9.05
N SER A 256 -12.78 -5.27 -8.64
CA SER A 256 -11.38 -5.00 -9.00
C SER A 256 -11.16 -5.10 -10.50
N GLU A 257 -11.70 -6.16 -11.13
CA GLU A 257 -11.54 -6.41 -12.56
C GLU A 257 -12.22 -5.33 -13.41
N LYS A 258 -13.37 -4.79 -12.98
CA LYS A 258 -14.06 -3.65 -13.63
C LYS A 258 -13.22 -2.37 -13.71
N VAL A 259 -12.24 -2.24 -12.82
CA VAL A 259 -11.28 -1.14 -12.78
C VAL A 259 -9.86 -1.61 -13.11
N GLY A 260 -9.70 -2.76 -13.76
CA GLY A 260 -8.41 -3.20 -14.31
C GLY A 260 -7.39 -3.75 -13.31
N LEU A 261 -7.78 -3.97 -12.04
CA LEU A 261 -6.94 -4.65 -11.06
C LEU A 261 -7.27 -6.14 -11.00
N LYS A 262 -6.24 -6.99 -11.00
CA LYS A 262 -6.38 -8.44 -10.92
C LYS A 262 -5.76 -8.97 -9.64
N LEU A 263 -6.49 -9.82 -8.92
CA LEU A 263 -5.96 -10.52 -7.76
C LEU A 263 -4.90 -11.53 -8.21
N ASN A 264 -3.82 -11.63 -7.44
CA ASN A 264 -2.77 -12.60 -7.64
C ASN A 264 -3.12 -13.90 -6.90
N ILE A 265 -3.67 -14.86 -7.64
CA ILE A 265 -4.12 -16.14 -7.08
C ILE A 265 -2.96 -16.90 -6.42
N GLN A 266 -1.75 -16.86 -6.98
CA GLN A 266 -0.58 -17.56 -6.43
C GLN A 266 -0.17 -17.02 -5.05
N LYS A 267 -0.32 -15.71 -4.85
CA LYS A 267 -0.06 -15.06 -3.56
C LYS A 267 -1.26 -15.05 -2.63
N THR A 268 -2.45 -15.38 -3.15
CA THR A 268 -3.66 -15.43 -2.34
C THR A 268 -3.61 -16.66 -1.45
N LYS A 269 -3.66 -16.45 -0.13
CA LYS A 269 -3.57 -17.52 0.88
C LYS A 269 -4.82 -17.55 1.73
N ILE A 270 -5.25 -18.76 2.11
CA ILE A 270 -6.40 -18.99 2.97
C ILE A 270 -5.89 -19.62 4.26
N MET A 271 -6.31 -19.07 5.39
CA MET A 271 -5.98 -19.60 6.71
C MET A 271 -7.26 -19.67 7.53
N ALA A 272 -7.44 -20.73 8.31
CA ALA A 272 -8.63 -20.91 9.12
C ALA A 272 -8.25 -21.39 10.52
N SER A 273 -8.95 -20.90 11.54
CA SER A 273 -8.77 -21.38 12.92
C SER A 273 -9.50 -22.71 13.20
N GLY A 274 -10.29 -23.20 12.24
CA GLY A 274 -11.00 -24.47 12.30
C GLY A 274 -10.91 -25.23 10.96
N PRO A 275 -11.52 -26.42 10.85
CA PRO A 275 -11.46 -27.23 9.64
C PRO A 275 -12.08 -26.49 8.45
N ILE A 276 -11.39 -26.55 7.31
CA ILE A 276 -11.90 -26.04 6.03
C ILE A 276 -12.56 -27.23 5.35
N THR A 277 -13.87 -27.37 5.53
CA THR A 277 -14.64 -28.42 4.88
C THR A 277 -15.25 -27.87 3.59
N SER A 278 -14.84 -28.39 2.44
CA SER A 278 -15.50 -28.23 1.12
C SER A 278 -15.46 -26.88 0.39
N TRP A 279 -14.73 -25.87 0.88
CA TRP A 279 -14.74 -24.56 0.23
C TRP A 279 -13.73 -24.48 -0.92
N GLN A 280 -14.21 -24.55 -2.16
CA GLN A 280 -13.41 -24.15 -3.32
C GLN A 280 -13.30 -22.62 -3.35
N ILE A 281 -12.27 -22.09 -2.69
CA ILE A 281 -11.86 -20.69 -2.78
C ILE A 281 -10.53 -20.66 -3.54
N ASP A 282 -10.40 -19.74 -4.50
CA ASP A 282 -9.17 -19.51 -5.24
C ASP A 282 -8.05 -19.07 -4.27
N GLY A 283 -7.13 -19.98 -3.93
CA GLY A 283 -5.99 -19.68 -3.06
C GLY A 283 -5.38 -20.93 -2.42
N GLU A 284 -4.14 -20.82 -1.96
CA GLU A 284 -3.47 -21.91 -1.24
C GLU A 284 -3.88 -21.89 0.25
N THR A 285 -4.31 -23.03 0.77
CA THR A 285 -4.61 -23.19 2.20
C THR A 285 -3.32 -23.36 2.99
N VAL A 286 -3.12 -22.54 4.03
CA VAL A 286 -1.91 -22.51 4.86
C VAL A 286 -2.24 -22.51 6.35
N ALA A 287 -1.36 -23.08 7.16
CA ALA A 287 -1.47 -23.05 8.63
C ALA A 287 -0.93 -21.74 9.23
N ASP A 288 0.00 -21.09 8.53
CA ASP A 288 0.58 -19.81 8.92
C ASP A 288 0.93 -18.95 7.69
N PHE A 289 0.98 -17.64 7.89
CA PHE A 289 1.28 -16.68 6.83
C PHE A 289 2.08 -15.48 7.34
N ILE A 290 2.99 -14.96 6.52
CA ILE A 290 3.76 -13.73 6.83
C ILE A 290 3.01 -12.52 6.29
N PHE A 291 2.30 -11.82 7.16
CA PHE A 291 1.59 -10.59 6.82
C PHE A 291 2.35 -9.37 7.36
N LEU A 292 2.67 -8.39 6.52
CA LEU A 292 3.40 -7.17 6.90
C LEU A 292 4.72 -7.45 7.67
N GLY A 293 5.38 -8.55 7.35
CA GLY A 293 6.62 -9.00 8.00
C GLY A 293 6.43 -9.65 9.37
N PHE A 294 5.21 -10.05 9.73
CA PHE A 294 4.87 -10.74 10.97
C PHE A 294 4.22 -12.09 10.65
N LYS A 295 4.73 -13.18 11.24
CA LYS A 295 4.11 -14.51 11.09
C LYS A 295 2.84 -14.60 11.93
N ILE A 296 1.72 -14.83 11.26
CA ILE A 296 0.41 -15.07 11.85
C ILE A 296 0.11 -16.55 11.72
N THR A 297 -0.38 -17.16 12.79
CA THR A 297 -0.79 -18.57 12.82
C THR A 297 -2.31 -18.66 13.01
N ALA A 298 -2.90 -19.73 12.48
CA ALA A 298 -4.33 -20.03 12.63
C ALA A 298 -4.79 -20.10 14.09
N ASP A 299 -3.89 -20.49 14.98
CA ASP A 299 -4.13 -20.69 16.40
C ASP A 299 -3.81 -19.43 17.23
N GLY A 300 -3.34 -18.34 16.60
CA GLY A 300 -3.00 -17.09 17.27
C GLY A 300 -1.77 -17.15 18.19
N ASP A 301 -1.01 -18.25 18.17
CA ASP A 301 0.23 -18.36 18.92
C ASP A 301 1.34 -17.46 18.35
N CYS A 302 1.73 -16.46 19.13
CA CYS A 302 2.81 -15.54 18.78
C CYS A 302 4.21 -16.10 19.13
N SER A 303 4.31 -17.25 19.81
CA SER A 303 5.59 -17.78 20.29
C SER A 303 6.57 -18.06 19.15
N HIS A 304 6.08 -18.55 18.02
CA HIS A 304 6.87 -18.82 16.82
C HIS A 304 7.47 -17.54 16.22
N GLU A 305 6.71 -16.46 16.17
CA GLU A 305 7.18 -15.17 15.68
C GLU A 305 8.15 -14.49 16.67
N ILE A 306 7.90 -14.61 17.98
CA ILE A 306 8.84 -14.14 19.01
C ILE A 306 10.18 -14.86 18.86
N LYS A 307 10.17 -16.19 18.72
CA LYS A 307 11.39 -16.99 18.48
C LYS A 307 12.10 -16.58 17.20
N ARG A 308 11.36 -16.45 16.08
CA ARG A 308 11.91 -15.99 14.79
C ARG A 308 12.60 -14.64 14.93
N ARG A 309 12.02 -13.73 15.71
CA ARG A 309 12.59 -12.41 15.93
C ARG A 309 13.82 -12.43 16.83
N LEU A 310 13.79 -13.19 17.93
CA LEU A 310 14.94 -13.37 18.82
C LEU A 310 16.13 -13.96 18.06
N LEU A 311 15.90 -14.97 17.23
CA LEU A 311 16.92 -15.54 16.36
C LEU A 311 17.48 -14.48 15.39
N GLY A 312 16.62 -13.67 14.77
CA GLY A 312 17.06 -12.59 13.88
C GLY A 312 17.93 -11.52 14.57
N VAL A 313 17.70 -11.21 15.84
CA VAL A 313 18.52 -10.25 16.62
C VAL A 313 19.89 -10.80 16.94
N LEU A 314 19.99 -12.12 17.20
CA LEU A 314 21.26 -12.78 17.48
C LEU A 314 22.27 -12.65 16.33
N PHE A 315 21.79 -12.36 15.12
CA PHE A 315 22.60 -12.19 13.91
C PHE A 315 22.81 -10.73 13.47
N LEU A 316 22.35 -9.73 14.22
CA LEU A 316 22.46 -8.30 13.86
C LEU A 316 23.45 -7.56 14.77
N THR A 317 24.30 -6.72 14.19
CA THR A 317 25.24 -5.85 14.93
C THR A 317 24.52 -4.61 15.52
N PRO A 318 24.96 -4.07 16.67
CA PRO A 318 24.17 -3.14 17.49
C PRO A 318 23.98 -1.71 16.93
N SER A 319 24.57 -1.37 15.79
CA SER A 319 24.65 0.02 15.30
C SER A 319 23.45 0.46 14.44
N ASP A 320 22.49 -0.42 14.15
CA ASP A 320 21.47 -0.14 13.16
C ASP A 320 20.16 0.40 13.77
N ALA A 321 19.61 1.49 13.20
CA ALA A 321 18.32 2.06 13.62
C ALA A 321 17.16 1.06 13.50
N TYR A 322 17.33 0.03 12.65
CA TYR A 322 16.46 -1.13 12.56
C TYR A 322 16.32 -1.90 13.88
N VAL A 323 17.40 -2.03 14.65
CA VAL A 323 17.43 -2.78 15.91
C VAL A 323 16.50 -2.14 16.95
N ARG A 324 16.42 -0.80 17.01
CA ARG A 324 15.50 -0.11 17.93
C ARG A 324 14.03 -0.38 17.59
N SER A 325 13.62 -0.19 16.34
CA SER A 325 12.23 -0.49 15.91
C SER A 325 11.87 -1.95 16.19
N PHE A 326 12.83 -2.85 15.98
CA PHE A 326 12.68 -4.29 16.20
C PHE A 326 12.53 -4.66 17.68
N LEU A 327 13.35 -4.10 18.56
CA LEU A 327 13.29 -4.29 20.02
C LEU A 327 11.97 -3.75 20.60
N TYR A 328 11.48 -2.61 20.10
CA TYR A 328 10.19 -2.07 20.51
C TYR A 328 9.01 -2.96 20.07
N LEU A 329 9.07 -3.58 18.89
CA LEU A 329 8.05 -4.53 18.48
C LEU A 329 8.09 -5.79 19.36
N LEU A 330 9.28 -6.34 19.61
CA LEU A 330 9.47 -7.48 20.51
C LEU A 330 8.94 -7.18 21.91
N TYR A 331 9.22 -6.01 22.46
CA TYR A 331 8.67 -5.55 23.73
C TYR A 331 7.13 -5.46 23.72
N THR A 332 6.54 -4.96 22.63
CA THR A 332 5.08 -4.90 22.48
C THR A 332 4.46 -6.30 22.42
N LEU A 333 5.11 -7.24 21.72
CA LEU A 333 4.68 -8.64 21.61
C LEU A 333 4.73 -9.36 22.95
N ILE A 334 5.83 -9.19 23.70
CA ILE A 334 5.98 -9.70 25.06
C ILE A 334 4.88 -9.11 25.94
N LYS A 335 4.67 -7.79 25.91
CA LYS A 335 3.63 -7.15 26.72
C LYS A 335 2.24 -7.70 26.40
N LEU A 336 1.87 -7.81 25.11
CA LEU A 336 0.59 -8.38 24.67
C LEU A 336 0.43 -9.87 25.06
N TYR A 337 1.49 -10.66 24.99
CA TYR A 337 1.47 -12.07 25.38
C TYR A 337 1.28 -12.25 26.89
N TYR A 338 1.93 -11.40 27.72
CA TYR A 338 1.91 -11.52 29.18
C TYR A 338 0.78 -10.74 29.88
N THR A 339 0.19 -9.69 29.29
CA THR A 339 -0.95 -8.98 29.92
C THR A 339 -2.24 -9.80 29.96
N HIS A 340 -2.30 -10.96 29.31
CA HIS A 340 -3.52 -11.78 29.23
C HIS A 340 -3.34 -13.23 29.69
N LYS A 341 -2.23 -13.54 30.38
CA LYS A 341 -2.02 -14.83 31.08
C LYS A 341 -2.37 -14.75 32.59
N LYS A 342 -3.05 -13.69 33.02
CA LYS A 342 -3.59 -13.54 34.38
C LYS A 342 -5.10 -13.62 34.36
#